data_AF-A0A2U8WH99-F1
#
_entry.id   AF-A0A2U8WH99-F1
#
_cell.length_a   1.000
_cell.length_b   1.000
_cell.length_c   1.000
_cell.angle_alpha   90.00
_cell.angle_beta   90.00
_cell.angle_gamma   90.00
#
_symmetry.space_group_name_H-M   'P 1'
#
loop_
_entity.id
_entity.type
_entity.pdbx_description
1 polymer ?
#
loop_
_entity_poly.entity_id
_entity_poly.type
_entity_poly.pdbx_seq_one_letter_code
_entity_poly.pdbx_strand_id
1 'polypeptide(L)'
;MPLEGSFELVYEDGNGAWSARRLEARELKLGPGRTLIGGIDRGRGGYRGFRVDRIRRLTDGATGQRVEAGILDLLLARAEVQRRERAARARRLRTRGRPDPRRAA
;
A
#
# COMPACT_ATOMS: atom_id res chain seq x y z
N MET A 1 -1.77 -3.44 -7.79
CA MET A 1 -2.68 -3.72 -6.67
C MET A 1 -2.80 -2.45 -5.82
N PRO A 2 -3.99 -2.04 -5.37
CA PRO A 2 -4.13 -0.82 -4.57
C PRO A 2 -3.58 -1.07 -3.17
N LEU A 3 -2.73 -0.16 -2.71
CA LEU A 3 -2.14 -0.18 -1.38
C LEU A 3 -1.99 1.27 -0.94
N GLU A 4 -2.82 1.69 -0.01
CA GLU A 4 -2.81 3.05 0.52
C GLU A 4 -2.18 3.09 1.91
N GLY A 5 -1.34 4.08 2.19
CA GLY A 5 -0.76 4.25 3.52
C GLY A 5 0.45 5.16 3.52
N SER A 6 0.80 5.68 4.69
CA SER A 6 2.04 6.43 4.90
C SER A 6 3.14 5.47 5.36
N PHE A 7 4.32 5.56 4.75
CA PHE A 7 5.45 4.70 5.06
C PHE A 7 6.74 5.50 5.16
N GLU A 8 7.60 5.12 6.10
CA GLU A 8 8.99 5.58 6.13
C GLU A 8 9.91 4.46 5.65
N LEU A 9 10.78 4.77 4.70
CA LEU A 9 11.66 3.82 4.03
C LEU A 9 13.11 4.19 4.30
N VAL A 10 13.95 3.23 4.66
CA VAL A 10 15.39 3.33 4.40
C VAL A 10 15.65 2.61 3.10
N TYR A 11 15.99 3.38 2.07
CA TYR A 11 16.11 2.90 0.70
C TYR A 11 17.56 2.96 0.22
N GLU A 12 18.02 1.87 -0.37
CA GLU A 12 19.30 1.76 -1.04
C GLU A 12 19.10 2.00 -2.55
N ASP A 13 19.76 3.02 -3.09
CA ASP A 13 19.65 3.33 -4.52
C ASP A 13 20.53 2.43 -5.40
N GLY A 14 20.58 2.71 -6.71
CA GLY A 14 21.38 1.93 -7.66
C GLY A 14 22.89 2.03 -7.45
N ASN A 15 23.35 3.06 -6.73
CA ASN A 15 24.76 3.31 -6.43
C ASN A 15 25.13 2.81 -5.02
N GLY A 16 24.21 2.15 -4.32
CA GLY A 16 24.40 1.71 -2.94
C GLY A 16 24.26 2.83 -1.90
N ALA A 17 23.82 4.03 -2.30
CA ALA A 17 23.64 5.14 -1.36
C ALA A 17 22.32 5.01 -0.62
N TRP A 18 22.36 5.31 0.69
CA TRP A 18 21.22 5.13 1.58
C TRP A 18 20.47 6.44 1.74
N SER A 19 19.14 6.37 1.72
CA SER A 19 18.31 7.53 2.00
C SER A 19 17.05 7.18 2.76
N ALA A 20 16.72 8.00 3.76
CA ALA A 20 15.41 7.98 4.40
C ALA A 20 14.38 8.67 3.48
N ARG A 21 13.23 8.03 3.27
CA ARG A 21 12.14 8.55 2.44
C ARG A 21 10.83 8.43 3.19
N ARG A 22 9.95 9.41 3.01
CA ARG A 22 8.57 9.37 3.49
C ARG A 22 7.64 9.28 2.30
N LEU A 23 6.92 8.17 2.18
CA LEU A 23 6.11 7.81 1.04
C LEU A 23 4.64 7.76 1.43
N GLU A 24 3.81 8.54 0.74
CA GLU A 24 2.36 8.33 0.73
C GLU A 24 2.02 7.32 -0.37
N ALA A 25 2.01 6.03 -0.01
CA ALA A 25 1.77 4.94 -0.93
C ALA A 25 0.34 4.96 -1.48
N ARG A 26 0.22 4.58 -2.75
CA ARG A 26 -1.04 4.48 -3.50
C ARG A 26 -1.22 3.11 -4.14
N GLU A 27 -0.12 2.43 -4.46
CA GLU A 27 -0.15 1.13 -5.09
C GLU A 27 1.05 0.26 -4.74
N LEU A 28 0.84 -1.04 -4.84
CA LEU A 28 1.87 -2.06 -4.94
C LEU A 28 1.79 -2.69 -6.34
N LYS A 29 2.87 -2.55 -7.12
CA LYS A 29 3.00 -3.13 -8.45
C LYS A 29 3.85 -4.39 -8.39
N LEU A 30 3.28 -5.51 -8.82
CA LEU A 30 3.96 -6.78 -8.99
C LEU A 30 4.40 -6.90 -10.45
N GLY A 31 5.69 -7.15 -10.68
CA GLY A 31 6.25 -7.37 -12.00
C GLY A 31 7.21 -8.57 -12.00
N PRO A 32 7.61 -9.07 -13.19
CA PRO A 32 8.53 -10.19 -13.30
C PRO A 32 9.87 -9.83 -12.65
N GLY A 33 10.19 -10.49 -11.54
CA GLY A 33 11.41 -10.30 -10.76
C GLY A 33 11.50 -9.00 -9.95
N ARG A 34 10.45 -8.17 -9.90
CA ARG A 34 10.48 -6.89 -9.19
C ARG A 34 9.11 -6.50 -8.63
N THR A 35 9.09 -6.12 -7.37
CA THR A 35 7.93 -5.51 -6.73
C THR A 35 8.23 -4.05 -6.41
N LEU A 36 7.30 -3.15 -6.73
CA LEU A 36 7.41 -1.73 -6.48
C LEU A 36 6.30 -1.26 -5.55
N ILE A 37 6.65 -0.49 -4.53
CA ILE A 37 5.70 0.36 -3.81
C ILE A 37 5.70 1.75 -4.45
N GLY A 38 4.55 2.18 -4.95
CA GLY A 38 4.36 3.43 -5.68
C GLY A 38 3.57 4.43 -4.86
N GLY A 39 4.00 5.69 -4.86
CA GLY A 39 3.34 6.75 -4.10
C GLY A 39 3.97 8.11 -4.26
N ILE A 40 3.50 9.08 -3.49
CA ILE A 40 4.07 10.42 -3.44
C ILE A 40 5.21 10.46 -2.42
N ASP A 41 6.43 10.66 -2.90
CA ASP A 41 7.59 10.91 -2.03
C ASP A 41 7.51 12.34 -1.51
N ARG A 42 7.24 12.48 -0.21
CA ARG A 42 7.13 13.78 0.46
C ARG A 42 8.44 14.57 0.45
N GLY A 43 9.59 13.89 0.41
CA GLY A 43 10.90 14.54 0.42
C GLY A 43 11.27 15.17 -0.93
N ARG A 44 10.68 14.69 -2.03
CA ARG A 44 10.95 15.21 -3.39
C ARG A 44 9.69 15.75 -4.11
N GLY A 45 8.53 15.75 -3.45
CA GLY A 45 7.29 16.35 -3.93
C GLY A 45 6.64 15.67 -5.15
N GLY A 46 7.00 14.43 -5.47
CA GLY A 46 6.60 13.79 -6.72
C GLY A 46 6.30 12.31 -6.60
N TYR A 47 5.59 11.77 -7.59
CA TYR A 47 5.29 10.35 -7.68
C TYR A 47 6.56 9.53 -7.94
N ARG A 48 6.79 8.48 -7.15
CA ARG A 48 7.95 7.59 -7.27
C ARG A 48 7.57 6.14 -6.97
N GLY A 49 8.26 5.22 -7.64
CA GLY A 49 8.22 3.80 -7.34
C GLY A 49 9.53 3.37 -6.67
N PHE A 50 9.43 2.71 -5.52
CA PHE A 50 10.56 2.15 -4.80
C PHE A 50 10.54 0.64 -4.90
N ARG A 51 11.68 0.06 -5.24
CA ARG A 51 11.91 -1.38 -5.27
C ARG A 51 11.87 -1.95 -3.86
N VAL A 52 10.93 -2.87 -3.62
CA VAL A 52 10.73 -3.46 -2.28
C VAL A 52 11.98 -4.22 -1.83
N ASP A 53 12.67 -4.88 -2.76
CA ASP A 53 13.93 -5.59 -2.51
C ASP A 53 15.10 -4.68 -2.11
N ARG A 54 14.98 -3.36 -2.34
CA ARG A 54 16.00 -2.36 -1.96
C ARG A 54 15.62 -1.55 -0.72
N ILE A 55 14.48 -1.86 -0.12
CA ILE A 55 14.09 -1.28 1.16
C ILE A 55 14.79 -2.09 2.24
N ARG A 56 15.71 -1.47 2.96
CA ARG A 56 16.38 -2.08 4.12
C ARG A 56 15.51 -2.05 5.36
N ARG A 57 14.61 -1.07 5.42
CA ARG A 57 13.73 -0.85 6.55
C ARG A 57 12.46 -0.14 6.13
N LEU A 58 11.33 -0.64 6.62
CA LEU A 58 10.01 -0.09 6.40
C LEU A 58 9.37 0.18 7.76
N THR A 59 8.87 1.39 7.97
CA THR A 59 7.97 1.72 9.09
C THR A 59 6.59 2.03 8.52
N ASP A 60 5.55 1.34 8.97
CA ASP A 60 4.15 1.68 8.67
C ASP A 60 3.74 2.85 9.56
N GLY A 61 3.40 3.98 8.94
CA GLY A 61 3.02 5.21 9.63
C GLY A 61 1.64 5.14 10.32
N ALA A 62 0.80 4.16 9.98
CA ALA A 62 -0.49 3.95 10.62
C ALA A 62 -0.38 3.10 11.90
N THR A 63 0.52 2.12 11.93
CA THR A 63 0.66 1.19 13.06
C THR A 63 1.91 1.46 13.92
N GLY A 64 2.87 2.23 13.40
CA GLY A 64 4.20 2.38 13.99
C GLY A 64 5.09 1.14 13.84
N GLN A 65 4.61 0.09 13.17
CA GLN A 65 5.34 -1.16 13.02
C GLN A 65 6.57 -0.94 12.13
N ARG A 66 7.76 -1.19 12.69
CA ARG A 66 9.02 -1.22 11.95
C ARG A 66 9.39 -2.67 11.61
N VAL A 67 9.75 -2.90 10.35
CA VAL A 67 10.31 -4.18 9.88
C VAL A 67 11.56 -3.94 9.03
N GLU A 68 12.52 -4.86 9.13
CA GLU A 68 13.77 -4.87 8.34
C GLU A 68 13.85 -6.10 7.42
N ALA A 69 13.07 -7.15 7.71
CA ALA A 69 12.88 -8.34 6.89
C ALA A 69 11.39 -8.59 6.65
N GLY A 70 11.05 -9.44 5.66
CA GLY A 70 9.65 -9.75 5.34
C GLY A 70 8.84 -8.53 4.85
N ILE A 71 9.51 -7.51 4.34
CA ILE A 71 8.89 -6.24 3.91
C ILE A 71 7.84 -6.50 2.83
N LEU A 72 8.14 -7.37 1.85
CA LEU A 72 7.18 -7.73 0.81
C LEU A 72 5.93 -8.38 1.39
N ASP A 73 6.10 -9.34 2.31
CA ASP A 73 4.99 -10.07 2.92
C ASP A 73 4.08 -9.12 3.72
N LEU A 74 4.67 -8.19 4.46
CA LEU A 74 3.93 -7.16 5.17
C LEU A 74 3.11 -6.28 4.21
N LEU A 75 3.72 -5.82 3.10
CA LEU A 75 3.03 -4.99 2.11
C LEU A 75 1.90 -5.77 1.39
N LEU A 76 2.11 -7.05 1.09
CA LEU A 76 1.10 -7.92 0.51
C LEU A 76 -0.06 -8.15 1.47
N ALA A 77 0.22 -8.46 2.73
CA ALA A 77 -0.78 -8.61 3.78
C ALA A 77 -1.60 -7.34 3.95
N ARG A 78 -0.94 -6.17 3.97
CA ARG A 78 -1.59 -4.86 4.06
C ARG A 78 -2.54 -4.60 2.89
N ALA A 79 -2.10 -4.88 1.67
CA ALA A 79 -2.91 -4.70 0.48
C ALA A 79 -4.13 -5.65 0.46
N GLU A 80 -3.98 -6.88 0.92
CA GLU A 80 -5.07 -7.85 1.01
C GLU A 80 -6.12 -7.44 2.04
N VAL A 81 -5.71 -6.93 3.21
CA VAL A 81 -6.63 -6.38 4.21
C VAL A 81 -7.46 -5.25 3.60
N GLN A 82 -6.81 -4.29 2.94
CA GLN A 82 -7.53 -3.16 2.30
C GLN A 82 -8.46 -3.63 1.18
N ARG A 83 -8.06 -4.64 0.40
CA ARG A 83 -8.92 -5.24 -0.62
C ARG A 83 -10.17 -5.85 0.00
N ARG A 84 -10.03 -6.62 1.08
CA ARG A 84 -11.17 -7.23 1.80
C ARG A 84 -12.10 -6.18 2.37
N GLU A 85 -11.57 -5.13 2.98
CA GLU A 85 -12.36 -4.02 3.49
C GLU A 85 -13.14 -3.30 2.39
N ARG A 86 -12.50 -3.03 1.24
CA ARG A 86 -13.17 -2.40 0.08
C ARG A 86 -14.28 -3.31 -0.47
N ALA A 87 -14.03 -4.60 -0.58
CA ALA A 87 -15.06 -5.57 -1.00
C ALA A 87 -16.25 -5.62 -0.03
N ALA A 88 -15.98 -5.63 1.28
CA ALA A 88 -17.03 -5.61 2.31
C ALA A 88 -17.87 -4.32 2.25
N ARG A 89 -17.22 -3.16 2.09
CA ARG A 89 -17.91 -1.87 1.91
C ARG A 89 -18.79 -1.87 0.66
N ALA A 90 -18.28 -2.34 -0.47
CA ALA A 90 -19.04 -2.44 -1.72
C ALA A 90 -20.28 -3.34 -1.57
N ARG A 91 -20.15 -4.49 -0.88
CA ARG A 91 -21.30 -5.38 -0.58
C ARG A 91 -22.37 -4.68 0.24
N ARG A 92 -21.99 -3.97 1.32
CA ARG A 92 -22.92 -3.23 2.18
C ARG A 92 -23.68 -2.12 1.45
N LEU A 93 -23.01 -1.43 0.52
CA LEU A 93 -23.64 -0.40 -0.31
C LEU A 93 -24.67 -1.02 -1.28
N ARG A 94 -24.33 -2.16 -1.92
CA ARG A 94 -25.26 -2.87 -2.81
C ARG A 94 -26.49 -3.40 -2.09
N THR A 95 -26.36 -3.86 -0.84
CA THR A 95 -27.52 -4.33 -0.05
C THR A 95 -28.43 -3.20 0.42
N ARG A 96 -27.89 -1.99 0.65
CA ARG A 96 -28.69 -0.82 1.05
C ARG A 96 -29.45 -0.16 -0.11
N GLY A 97 -28.96 -0.32 -1.34
CA GLY A 97 -29.59 0.26 -2.53
C GLY A 97 -30.68 -0.61 -3.18
N ARG A 98 -31.01 -1.79 -2.63
CA ARG A 98 -32.07 -2.63 -3.18
C ARG A 98 -33.40 -2.23 -2.53
N PRO A 99 -34.35 -1.63 -3.28
CA PRO A 99 -35.69 -1.37 -2.74
C PRO A 99 -36.35 -2.71 -2.38
N ASP A 100 -37.06 -2.73 -1.25
CA ASP A 100 -37.83 -3.89 -0.83
C ASP A 100 -38.97 -4.11 -1.84
N PRO A 101 -39.00 -5.23 -2.59
CA PRO A 101 -40.05 -5.49 -3.56
C PRO A 101 -41.44 -5.64 -2.91
N ARG A 102 -41.51 -5.75 -1.57
CA ARG A 102 -42.78 -5.83 -0.83
C ARG A 102 -43.42 -4.48 -0.48
N ARG A 103 -42.75 -3.35 -0.77
CA ARG A 103 -43.30 -2.00 -0.55
C ARG A 103 -43.88 -1.32 -1.79
N ALA A 104 -43.92 -2.03 -2.93
CA ALA A 104 -44.41 -1.49 -4.21
C ALA A 104 -45.79 -2.06 -4.62
N ALA A 105 -46.54 -2.65 -3.69
CA ALA A 105 -47.89 -3.18 -3.90
C ALA A 105 -48.93 -2.35 -3.17
#